data_AF-A0A962JII2-F1
#
_entry.id   AF-A0A962JII2-F1
#
_cell.length_a   1.000
_cell.length_b   1.000
_cell.length_c   1.000
_cell.angle_alpha   90.00
_cell.angle_beta   90.00
_cell.angle_gamma   90.00
#
_symmetry.space_group_name_H-M   'P 1'
#
loop_
_entity.id
_entity.type
_entity.pdbx_description
1 polymer ?
#
loop_
_entity_poly.entity_id
_entity_poly.type
_entity_poly.pdbx_seq_one_letter_code
_entity_poly.pdbx_strand_id
1 'polypeptide(L)'
;LSQKFLAEIPVDELKIIPETQTLWAELRWALRYEQVVHLDDLLLRRTRIGLLLKEGGAAHFDAIKQIALSEGWTEEQWNAEQVRYSAIWQHYYSLPAGV
;
A
#
# COMPACT_ATOMS: atom_id res chain seq x y z
N LEU A 1 -0.65 -13.77 -17.23
CA LEU A 1 -0.69 -12.75 -16.16
C LEU A 1 -2.13 -12.42 -15.75
N SER A 2 -3.00 -11.94 -16.65
CA SER A 2 -4.40 -11.58 -16.33
C SER A 2 -5.26 -12.72 -15.74
N GLN A 3 -5.17 -13.94 -16.30
CA GLN A 3 -5.96 -15.08 -15.80
C GLN A 3 -5.55 -15.53 -14.39
N LYS A 4 -4.26 -15.43 -14.07
CA LYS A 4 -3.72 -15.74 -12.73
C LYS A 4 -4.19 -14.71 -11.70
N PHE A 5 -4.15 -13.43 -12.06
CA PHE A 5 -4.66 -12.35 -11.24
C PHE A 5 -6.13 -12.56 -10.88
N LEU A 6 -7.00 -12.80 -11.86
CA LEU A 6 -8.43 -13.00 -11.60
C LEU A 6 -8.75 -14.28 -10.81
N ALA A 7 -7.90 -15.31 -10.89
CA ALA A 7 -8.12 -16.56 -10.18
C ALA A 7 -7.73 -16.50 -8.69
N GLU A 8 -6.80 -15.61 -8.31
CA GLU A 8 -6.20 -15.59 -6.97
C GLU A 8 -6.62 -14.41 -6.09
N ILE A 9 -7.25 -13.40 -6.70
CA ILE A 9 -7.62 -12.16 -6.04
C ILE A 9 -9.06 -12.21 -5.53
N PRO A 10 -9.33 -11.78 -4.28
CA PRO A 10 -10.68 -11.63 -3.76
C PRO A 10 -11.51 -10.65 -4.61
N VAL A 11 -12.74 -11.01 -4.95
CA VAL A 11 -13.62 -10.19 -5.83
C VAL A 11 -13.91 -8.81 -5.23
N ASP A 12 -13.98 -8.72 -3.90
CA ASP A 12 -14.19 -7.49 -3.15
C ASP A 12 -13.02 -6.50 -3.24
N GLU A 13 -11.82 -6.98 -3.59
CA GLU A 13 -10.63 -6.17 -3.83
C GLU A 13 -10.51 -5.66 -5.27
N LEU A 14 -11.42 -6.06 -6.17
CA LEU A 14 -11.53 -5.51 -7.53
C LEU A 14 -12.21 -4.13 -7.56
N LYS A 15 -12.07 -3.37 -6.48
CA LYS A 15 -12.59 -2.01 -6.31
C LYS A 15 -11.43 -1.03 -6.33
N ILE A 16 -11.67 0.14 -6.90
CA ILE A 16 -10.71 1.24 -6.93
C ILE A 16 -10.59 1.86 -5.53
N ILE A 17 -9.36 2.15 -5.12
CA ILE A 17 -9.07 2.97 -3.94
C ILE A 17 -9.53 4.40 -4.26
N PRO A 18 -10.41 5.01 -3.44
CA PRO A 18 -10.93 6.36 -3.69
C PRO A 18 -9.82 7.35 -4.04
N GLU A 19 -10.10 8.29 -4.95
CA GLU A 19 -9.16 9.33 -5.41
C GLU A 19 -7.97 8.84 -6.25
N THR A 20 -7.91 7.53 -6.54
CA THR A 20 -6.87 6.93 -7.40
C THR A 20 -7.49 6.17 -8.58
N GLN A 21 -6.65 5.55 -9.40
CA GLN A 21 -7.06 4.54 -10.39
C GLN A 21 -6.54 3.15 -10.01
N THR A 22 -6.03 2.99 -8.78
CA THR A 22 -5.42 1.75 -8.29
C THR A 22 -6.48 0.87 -7.65
N LEU A 23 -6.48 -0.43 -7.96
CA LEU A 23 -7.32 -1.42 -7.30
C LEU A 23 -6.69 -1.89 -5.98
N TRP A 24 -7.51 -2.23 -4.99
CA TRP A 24 -7.02 -2.91 -3.78
C TRP A 24 -6.26 -4.20 -4.11
N ALA A 25 -6.73 -4.91 -5.13
CA ALA A 25 -6.11 -6.12 -5.66
C ALA A 25 -4.66 -5.92 -6.14
N GLU A 26 -4.31 -4.72 -6.62
CA GLU A 26 -2.94 -4.43 -7.06
C GLU A 26 -1.96 -4.39 -5.87
N LEU A 27 -2.42 -3.99 -4.68
CA LEU A 27 -1.59 -4.03 -3.48
C LEU A 27 -1.28 -5.47 -3.09
N ARG A 28 -2.31 -6.33 -3.06
CA ARG A 28 -2.14 -7.76 -2.78
C ARG A 28 -1.23 -8.43 -3.81
N TRP A 29 -1.43 -8.11 -5.09
CA TRP A 29 -0.59 -8.62 -6.16
C TRP A 29 0.87 -8.21 -6.00
N ALA A 30 1.13 -6.93 -5.69
CA ALA A 30 2.47 -6.42 -5.45
C ALA A 30 3.15 -7.11 -4.26
N LEU A 31 2.42 -7.30 -3.15
CA LEU A 31 2.90 -8.04 -1.97
C LEU A 31 3.34 -9.46 -2.32
N ARG A 32 2.53 -10.18 -3.12
CA ARG A 32 2.83 -11.57 -3.50
C ARG A 32 3.97 -11.72 -4.49
N TYR A 33 4.00 -10.86 -5.50
CA TYR A 33 4.72 -11.15 -6.73
C TYR A 33 5.78 -10.11 -7.11
N GLU A 34 5.85 -8.97 -6.42
CA GLU A 34 6.73 -7.86 -6.81
C GLU A 34 7.82 -7.54 -5.79
N GLN A 35 8.14 -8.52 -4.93
CA GLN A 35 9.23 -8.46 -3.94
C GLN A 35 9.11 -7.24 -3.02
N VAL A 36 7.90 -6.98 -2.52
CA VAL A 36 7.67 -5.96 -1.49
C VAL A 36 8.23 -6.46 -0.17
N VAL A 37 9.31 -5.83 0.29
CA VAL A 37 9.90 -6.09 1.61
C VAL A 37 9.43 -5.02 2.60
N HIS A 38 9.26 -3.81 2.09
CA HIS A 38 8.99 -2.61 2.87
C HIS A 38 7.69 -1.93 2.45
N LEU A 39 7.03 -1.25 3.39
CA LEU A 39 5.76 -0.57 3.11
C LEU A 39 5.94 0.57 2.10
N ASP A 40 7.11 1.22 2.05
CA ASP A 40 7.43 2.19 0.99
C ASP A 40 7.64 1.56 -0.40
N ASP A 41 8.06 0.28 -0.50
CA ASP A 41 8.10 -0.42 -1.79
C ASP A 41 6.68 -0.53 -2.34
N LEU A 42 5.73 -0.92 -1.48
CA LEU A 42 4.32 -1.05 -1.84
C LEU A 42 3.73 0.31 -2.22
N LEU A 43 3.81 1.29 -1.32
CA LEU A 43 3.03 2.54 -1.41
C LEU A 43 3.69 3.62 -2.28
N LEU A 44 5.02 3.65 -2.40
CA LEU A 44 5.71 4.69 -3.16
C LEU A 44 6.26 4.21 -4.51
N ARG A 45 6.49 2.90 -4.70
CA ARG A 45 7.13 2.38 -5.92
C ARG A 45 6.20 1.52 -6.76
N ARG A 46 5.64 0.45 -6.20
CA ARG A 46 4.83 -0.53 -6.93
C ARG A 46 3.44 0.00 -7.28
N THR A 47 2.74 0.57 -6.30
CA THR A 47 1.38 1.08 -6.47
C THR A 47 1.32 2.60 -6.57
N ARG A 48 2.31 3.29 -5.99
CA ARG A 48 2.45 4.75 -5.97
C ARG A 48 1.29 5.50 -5.31
N ILE A 49 0.39 4.81 -4.61
CA ILE A 49 -0.77 5.45 -3.96
C ILE A 49 -0.35 6.45 -2.88
N GLY A 50 0.80 6.25 -2.25
CA GLY A 50 1.37 7.20 -1.28
C GLY A 50 1.79 8.54 -1.88
N LEU A 51 1.92 8.64 -3.21
CA LEU A 51 2.17 9.91 -3.92
C LEU A 51 0.88 10.63 -4.31
N LEU A 52 -0.23 9.90 -4.39
CA LEU A 52 -1.51 10.41 -4.90
C LEU A 52 -2.46 10.80 -3.77
N LEU A 53 -2.42 10.04 -2.68
CA LEU A 53 -3.32 10.19 -1.55
C LEU A 53 -2.76 11.17 -0.52
N LYS A 54 -3.66 11.92 0.12
CA LYS A 54 -3.31 12.82 1.22
C LYS A 54 -2.63 12.07 2.35
N GLU A 55 -1.67 12.73 3.02
CA GLU A 55 -0.93 12.16 4.15
C GLU A 55 -0.37 10.76 3.86
N GLY A 56 0.09 10.54 2.62
CA GLY A 56 0.66 9.26 2.19
C GLY A 56 -0.34 8.10 2.21
N GLY A 57 -1.64 8.37 2.15
CA GLY A 57 -2.67 7.34 2.23
C GLY A 57 -2.96 6.87 3.66
N ALA A 58 -2.62 7.66 4.69
CA ALA A 58 -2.84 7.29 6.09
C ALA A 58 -4.29 6.90 6.43
N ALA A 59 -5.27 7.51 5.76
CA ALA A 59 -6.69 7.16 5.90
C ALA A 59 -7.02 5.69 5.51
N HIS A 60 -6.12 5.03 4.79
CA HIS A 60 -6.27 3.67 4.28
C HIS A 60 -5.41 2.64 5.00
N PHE A 61 -4.64 3.03 6.03
CA PHE A 61 -3.72 2.13 6.71
C PHE A 61 -4.39 0.89 7.28
N ASP A 62 -5.61 1.00 7.84
CA ASP A 62 -6.31 -0.18 8.35
C ASP A 62 -6.60 -1.21 7.26
N ALA A 63 -7.05 -0.77 6.08
CA ALA A 63 -7.32 -1.66 4.95
C ALA A 63 -6.02 -2.27 4.39
N ILE A 64 -4.97 -1.44 4.24
CA ILE A 64 -3.66 -1.89 3.76
C ILE A 64 -3.05 -2.91 4.74
N LYS A 65 -3.20 -2.67 6.05
CA LYS A 65 -2.79 -3.59 7.12
C LYS A 65 -3.44 -4.95 6.96
N GLN A 66 -4.77 -5.00 6.80
CA GLN A 66 -5.49 -6.27 6.64
C GLN A 66 -4.96 -7.08 5.44
N ILE A 67 -4.68 -6.40 4.32
CA ILE A 67 -4.08 -7.04 3.15
C ILE A 67 -2.68 -7.56 3.49
N ALA A 68 -1.80 -6.73 4.05
CA ALA A 68 -0.43 -7.12 4.39
C ALA A 68 -0.36 -8.31 5.35
N LEU A 69 -1.17 -8.29 6.42
CA LEU A 69 -1.23 -9.40 7.38
C LEU A 69 -1.72 -10.70 6.73
N SER A 70 -2.72 -10.61 5.86
CA SER A 70 -3.21 -11.78 5.10
C SER A 70 -2.20 -12.32 4.09
N GLU A 71 -1.21 -11.52 3.71
CA GLU A 71 -0.06 -11.92 2.87
C GLU A 71 1.18 -12.31 3.70
N GLY A 72 1.01 -12.54 5.00
CA GLY A 72 2.03 -13.14 5.86
C GLY A 72 2.88 -12.15 6.64
N TRP A 73 2.59 -10.84 6.60
CA TRP A 73 3.21 -9.90 7.53
C TRP A 73 2.70 -10.14 8.94
N THR A 74 3.53 -9.90 9.95
CA THR A 74 3.09 -9.91 11.35
C THR A 74 2.62 -8.53 11.79
N GLU A 75 1.89 -8.49 12.91
CA GLU A 75 1.49 -7.24 13.57
C GLU A 75 2.72 -6.39 13.94
N GLU A 76 3.77 -7.02 14.45
CA GLU A 76 5.02 -6.34 14.81
C GLU A 76 5.71 -5.75 13.59
N GLN A 77 5.78 -6.52 12.48
CA GLN A 77 6.32 -6.04 11.21
C GLN A 77 5.51 -4.85 10.69
N TRP A 78 4.18 -4.96 10.68
CA TRP A 78 3.30 -3.88 10.26
C TRP A 78 3.54 -2.60 11.06
N ASN A 79 3.57 -2.70 12.39
CA ASN A 79 3.74 -1.53 13.26
C ASN A 79 5.09 -0.84 13.01
N ALA A 80 6.17 -1.62 12.86
CA ALA A 80 7.49 -1.08 12.54
C ALA A 80 7.51 -0.39 11.17
N GLU A 81 6.91 -1.03 10.16
CA GLU A 81 6.88 -0.54 8.79
C GLU A 81 5.97 0.68 8.62
N GLN A 82 4.84 0.76 9.31
CA GLN A 82 3.95 1.93 9.30
C GLN A 82 4.66 3.16 9.86
N VAL A 83 5.39 3.01 10.98
CA VAL A 83 6.20 4.10 11.56
C VAL A 83 7.31 4.52 10.59
N ARG A 84 8.05 3.55 10.05
CA ARG A 84 9.15 3.82 9.10
C ARG A 84 8.66 4.51 7.83
N TYR A 85 7.58 4.01 7.24
CA TYR A 85 6.94 4.59 6.06
C TYR A 85 6.47 6.03 6.32
N SER A 86 5.77 6.25 7.43
CA SER A 86 5.23 7.58 7.76
C SER A 86 6.37 8.60 7.92
N ALA A 87 7.48 8.21 8.53
CA ALA A 87 8.67 9.06 8.63
C ALA A 87 9.30 9.37 7.25
N ILE A 88 9.42 8.38 6.37
CA ILE A 88 9.93 8.57 5.00
C ILE A 88 9.02 9.51 4.21
N TRP A 89 7.71 9.27 4.25
CA TRP A 89 6.74 10.10 3.55
C TRP A 89 6.79 11.53 4.06
N GLN A 90 6.75 11.72 5.39
CA GLN A 90 6.80 13.03 6.00
C GLN A 90 8.08 13.80 5.61
N HIS A 91 9.23 13.13 5.59
CA HIS A 91 10.50 13.82 5.35
C HIS A 91 10.76 14.15 3.87
N TYR A 92 10.30 13.29 2.95
CA TYR A 92 10.69 13.39 1.53
C TYR A 92 9.54 13.61 0.54
N TYR A 93 8.30 13.29 0.91
CA TYR A 93 7.15 13.27 -0.01
C TYR A 93 5.98 14.13 0.46
N SER A 94 6.01 14.62 1.70
CA SER A 94 5.02 15.56 2.20
C SER A 94 5.21 16.94 1.60
N LEU A 95 4.14 17.73 1.65
CA LEU A 95 4.25 19.15 1.33
C LEU A 95 5.12 19.84 2.39
N PRO A 96 6.02 20.74 1.98
CA PRO A 96 6.77 21.53 2.95
C PRO A 96 5.80 22.29 3.85
N ALA A 97 6.13 22.38 5.14
CA ALA A 97 5.42 23.29 6.03
C ALA A 97 5.48 24.68 5.41
N GLY A 98 4.32 25.23 5.05
CA GLY A 98 4.20 26.42 4.23
C GLY A 98 5.14 27.54 4.71
N VAL A 99 5.92 28.06 3.77
CA VAL A 99 6.62 29.34 3.90
C VAL A 99 5.62 30.45 3.65
#